data_AF-A0A176RTT2-F1
#
_entry.id   AF-A0A176RTT2-F1
#
_cell.length_a   1.000
_cell.length_b   1.000
_cell.length_c   1.000
_cell.angle_alpha   90.00
_cell.angle_beta   90.00
_cell.angle_gamma   90.00
#
_symmetry.space_group_name_H-M   'P 1'
#
loop_
_entity.id
_entity.type
_entity.pdbx_description
1 polymer ?
#
loop_
_entity_poly.entity_id
_entity_poly.type
_entity_poly.pdbx_seq_one_letter_code
_entity_poly.pdbx_strand_id
1 'polypeptide(L)'
;MGNHSCVQFDKDKFVERPKQVDPLNAFGLEDAFIWVAQQRDAIDLQNYQEQASQNIQKCRQTGLALLNRFPKGSEQAKQINTLLQKCQKSKKVRTLYTLIAIISLCFMGETTIDLVNYRQHKVYVNNPHATHKQLSQSEKWLTQYLADPYFRHLISKIFFSPEKAQTLLKNLQAHREKFLWVPVDKALKEKNFQAAFRLASEYLEYYPYGQHAQKAQDIKRRGEMIQQQQERKNTLRQIAREMQQHKQNADKMRDLLKKLLNIQVEQPEMRDEQLRLEEAISNQLQKLETQQQWEEFRKEYEQKIQAGDFLAAAQSLDNRQADARLKDLKETFKTVVIQEIEQKVRQALKEKNFKLADKLLNEYAEFPLELQTAEAKLKAAALQHQVDKWQDRALYEAARQHREAKHILRYLQEAPLQTMAKEVSVYKAYLDTIGPKAILNQLQLKLTQIRWENVDDYDNIVRVFLNGKQVIYNDEVDAKPNTSTGVIGISPFFTAKSDLLISIEISVINEDIFFNDDYGQGTVKKQVSELAKGYAVALRNSYKIKTGTAFVEIEGYPEAPVLPAWRGE
;
A
#
# COMPACT_ATOMS: atom_id res chain seq x y z
N MET A 1 -95.05 -87.88 -10.64
CA MET A 1 -94.07 -87.92 -9.55
C MET A 1 -92.68 -87.60 -10.11
N GLY A 2 -92.10 -86.47 -9.71
CA GLY A 2 -90.66 -86.20 -9.66
C GLY A 2 -89.89 -85.95 -10.96
N ASN A 3 -89.82 -84.69 -11.43
CA ASN A 3 -88.64 -84.17 -12.14
C ASN A 3 -88.58 -82.61 -12.14
N HIS A 4 -88.73 -82.01 -10.96
CA HIS A 4 -88.59 -80.55 -10.78
C HIS A 4 -87.44 -80.27 -9.82
N SER A 5 -86.62 -79.25 -10.12
CA SER A 5 -85.58 -78.77 -9.21
C SER A 5 -86.02 -77.42 -8.63
N CYS A 6 -86.08 -77.33 -7.31
CA CYS A 6 -86.30 -76.06 -6.60
C CYS A 6 -84.99 -75.27 -6.53
N VAL A 7 -85.02 -73.98 -6.88
CA VAL A 7 -83.91 -73.05 -6.65
C VAL A 7 -84.37 -71.99 -5.66
N GLN A 8 -83.60 -71.80 -4.58
CA GLN A 8 -83.86 -70.78 -3.55
C GLN A 8 -83.45 -69.41 -4.07
N PHE A 9 -84.38 -68.46 -4.09
CA PHE A 9 -84.12 -67.10 -4.61
C PHE A 9 -83.74 -66.12 -3.50
N ASP A 10 -84.22 -66.38 -2.28
CA ASP A 10 -83.83 -65.68 -1.06
C ASP A 10 -84.30 -66.49 0.16
N LYS A 11 -83.83 -66.15 1.37
CA LYS A 11 -83.87 -67.01 2.57
C LYS A 11 -85.23 -67.68 2.89
N ASP A 12 -86.36 -67.13 2.44
CA ASP A 12 -87.70 -67.69 2.70
C ASP A 12 -88.57 -67.95 1.44
N LYS A 13 -88.01 -68.04 0.22
CA LYS A 13 -88.79 -68.35 -1.02
C LYS A 13 -88.08 -69.31 -2.00
N PHE A 14 -88.78 -70.38 -2.37
CA PHE A 14 -88.37 -71.38 -3.38
C PHE A 14 -89.36 -71.43 -4.55
N VAL A 15 -88.84 -71.59 -5.78
CA VAL A 15 -89.65 -71.76 -7.01
C VAL A 15 -89.24 -73.06 -7.70
N GLU A 16 -90.23 -73.88 -8.10
CA GLU A 16 -90.03 -75.09 -8.90
C GLU A 16 -89.87 -74.76 -10.40
N ARG A 17 -88.80 -75.30 -11.04
CA ARG A 17 -88.60 -75.26 -12.50
C ARG A 17 -88.32 -76.68 -13.06
N PRO A 18 -88.77 -77.00 -14.29
CA PRO A 18 -88.41 -78.25 -14.98
C PRO A 18 -86.96 -78.24 -15.54
N LYS A 19 -86.36 -79.44 -15.67
CA LYS A 19 -84.96 -79.68 -16.09
C LYS A 19 -84.78 -79.62 -17.64
N GLN A 20 -84.12 -78.55 -18.11
CA GLN A 20 -83.29 -78.32 -19.32
C GLN A 20 -83.70 -78.86 -20.71
N VAL A 21 -83.82 -77.95 -21.71
CA VAL A 21 -83.41 -78.15 -23.12
C VAL A 21 -82.81 -76.83 -23.62
N ASP A 22 -81.66 -76.90 -24.31
CA ASP A 22 -80.99 -75.77 -24.98
C ASP A 22 -81.99 -75.01 -25.88
N PRO A 23 -82.18 -73.68 -25.70
CA PRO A 23 -83.23 -72.96 -26.42
C PRO A 23 -83.09 -73.05 -27.95
N LEU A 24 -81.88 -73.22 -28.50
CA LEU A 24 -81.69 -73.37 -29.95
C LEU A 24 -82.20 -74.72 -30.49
N ASN A 25 -82.09 -75.78 -29.70
CA ASN A 25 -82.55 -77.13 -30.07
C ASN A 25 -84.08 -77.26 -29.97
N ALA A 26 -84.71 -76.56 -29.04
CA ALA A 26 -86.16 -76.61 -28.85
C ALA A 26 -86.96 -75.97 -30.00
N PHE A 27 -86.34 -75.09 -30.81
CA PHE A 27 -86.97 -74.42 -31.96
C PHE A 27 -86.45 -74.88 -33.33
N GLY A 28 -85.51 -75.84 -33.39
CA GLY A 28 -84.91 -76.32 -34.64
C GLY A 28 -84.14 -75.26 -35.44
N LEU A 29 -83.60 -74.23 -34.77
CA LEU A 29 -82.96 -73.08 -35.43
C LEU A 29 -81.44 -73.19 -35.54
N GLU A 30 -80.80 -74.18 -34.91
CA GLU A 30 -79.35 -74.38 -34.92
C GLU A 30 -78.80 -74.53 -36.34
N ASP A 31 -79.45 -75.38 -37.15
CA ASP A 31 -79.04 -75.66 -38.53
C ASP A 31 -79.00 -74.39 -39.38
N ALA A 32 -79.94 -73.46 -39.18
CA ALA A 32 -79.99 -72.20 -39.91
C ALA A 32 -78.79 -71.30 -39.56
N PHE A 33 -78.40 -71.20 -38.28
CA PHE A 33 -77.24 -70.41 -37.87
C PHE A 33 -75.92 -71.04 -38.31
N ILE A 34 -75.80 -72.37 -38.20
CA ILE A 34 -74.63 -73.11 -38.71
C ILE A 34 -74.51 -72.90 -40.22
N TRP A 35 -75.63 -73.01 -40.96
CA TRP A 35 -75.64 -72.78 -42.40
C TRP A 35 -75.22 -71.35 -42.76
N VAL A 36 -75.76 -70.31 -42.09
CA VAL A 36 -75.37 -68.91 -42.33
C VAL A 36 -73.88 -68.68 -42.06
N ALA A 37 -73.34 -69.24 -40.97
CA ALA A 37 -71.91 -69.13 -40.66
C ALA A 37 -71.04 -69.81 -41.73
N GLN A 38 -71.43 -71.00 -42.18
CA GLN A 38 -70.74 -71.72 -43.26
C GLN A 38 -70.81 -70.98 -44.59
N GLN A 39 -71.95 -70.36 -44.93
CA GLN A 39 -72.09 -69.55 -46.15
C GLN A 39 -71.21 -68.30 -46.10
N ARG A 40 -71.16 -67.63 -44.95
CA ARG A 40 -70.27 -66.47 -44.77
C ARG A 40 -68.81 -66.86 -44.96
N ASP A 41 -68.36 -67.96 -44.36
CA ASP A 41 -66.98 -68.41 -44.50
C ASP A 41 -66.67 -68.85 -45.95
N ALA A 42 -67.64 -69.41 -46.68
CA ALA A 42 -67.51 -69.70 -48.11
C ALA A 42 -67.36 -68.41 -48.95
N ILE A 43 -68.17 -67.39 -48.68
CA ILE A 43 -68.08 -66.08 -49.34
C ILE A 43 -66.72 -65.41 -49.03
N ASP A 44 -66.29 -65.42 -47.77
CA ASP A 44 -65.01 -64.83 -47.37
C ASP A 44 -63.83 -65.60 -48.01
N LEU A 45 -63.92 -66.92 -48.14
CA LEU A 45 -62.93 -67.74 -48.85
C LEU A 45 -62.90 -67.39 -50.35
N GLN A 46 -64.06 -67.26 -51.00
CA GLN A 46 -64.13 -66.88 -52.41
C GLN A 46 -63.53 -65.48 -52.64
N ASN A 47 -63.93 -64.51 -51.82
CA ASN A 47 -63.36 -63.16 -51.85
C ASN A 47 -61.84 -63.18 -51.66
N TYR A 48 -61.34 -64.05 -50.77
CA TYR A 48 -59.91 -64.22 -50.57
C TYR A 48 -59.19 -64.79 -51.79
N GLN A 49 -59.78 -65.78 -52.47
CA GLN A 49 -59.24 -66.36 -53.70
C GLN A 49 -59.14 -65.31 -54.82
N GLU A 50 -60.13 -64.44 -54.95
CA GLU A 50 -60.14 -63.37 -55.95
C GLU A 50 -59.13 -62.25 -55.63
N GLN A 51 -59.02 -61.85 -54.35
CA GLN A 51 -58.22 -60.69 -53.94
C GLN A 51 -56.75 -61.01 -53.60
N ALA A 52 -56.38 -62.27 -53.39
CA ALA A 52 -55.05 -62.66 -52.93
C ALA A 52 -53.91 -62.15 -53.84
N SER A 53 -54.14 -62.05 -55.15
CA SER A 53 -53.14 -61.61 -56.13
C SER A 53 -52.93 -60.09 -56.17
N GLN A 54 -53.92 -59.29 -55.76
CA GLN A 54 -53.92 -57.83 -55.94
C GLN A 54 -53.22 -57.09 -54.81
N ASN A 55 -53.30 -57.60 -53.57
CA ASN A 55 -52.69 -56.96 -52.41
C ASN A 55 -51.99 -57.99 -51.52
N ILE A 56 -50.68 -58.12 -51.71
CA ILE A 56 -49.84 -59.12 -51.01
C ILE A 56 -49.88 -58.93 -49.47
N GLN A 57 -50.01 -57.70 -48.98
CA GLN A 57 -50.07 -57.42 -47.54
C GLN A 57 -51.42 -57.86 -46.95
N LYS A 58 -52.52 -57.47 -47.60
CA LYS A 58 -53.88 -57.88 -47.21
C LYS A 58 -54.06 -59.41 -47.37
N CYS A 59 -53.47 -60.00 -48.41
CA CYS A 59 -53.45 -61.45 -48.64
C CYS A 59 -52.93 -62.22 -47.43
N ARG A 60 -51.87 -61.75 -46.76
CA ARG A 60 -51.34 -62.45 -45.58
C ARG A 60 -52.29 -62.36 -44.38
N GLN A 61 -52.82 -61.18 -44.10
CA GLN A 61 -53.68 -60.96 -42.94
C GLN A 61 -55.00 -61.72 -43.07
N THR A 62 -55.67 -61.59 -44.22
CA THR A 62 -56.95 -62.25 -44.48
C THR A 62 -56.81 -63.77 -44.53
N GLY A 63 -55.74 -64.30 -45.14
CA GLY A 63 -55.52 -65.75 -45.20
C GLY A 63 -55.28 -66.38 -43.84
N LEU A 64 -54.50 -65.73 -42.97
CA LEU A 64 -54.29 -66.22 -41.59
C LEU A 64 -55.58 -66.18 -40.77
N ALA A 65 -56.40 -65.14 -40.94
CA ALA A 65 -57.68 -65.04 -40.27
C ALA A 65 -58.66 -66.13 -40.72
N LEU A 66 -58.71 -66.44 -42.02
CA LEU A 66 -59.55 -67.51 -42.57
C LEU A 66 -59.09 -68.90 -42.13
N LEU A 67 -57.78 -69.16 -42.09
CA LEU A 67 -57.25 -70.45 -41.62
C LEU A 67 -57.72 -70.83 -40.22
N ASN A 68 -57.98 -69.85 -39.35
CA ASN A 68 -58.45 -70.11 -37.99
C ASN A 68 -59.94 -70.50 -37.91
N ARG A 69 -60.72 -70.28 -38.98
CA ARG A 69 -62.16 -70.58 -39.03
C ARG A 69 -62.47 -71.97 -39.59
N PHE A 70 -61.58 -72.50 -40.43
CA PHE A 70 -61.76 -73.82 -41.02
C PHE A 70 -61.04 -74.91 -40.22
N PRO A 71 -61.62 -76.12 -40.09
CA PRO A 71 -60.95 -77.25 -39.44
C PRO A 71 -59.60 -77.56 -40.09
N LYS A 72 -58.60 -77.84 -39.25
CA LYS A 72 -57.26 -78.22 -39.69
C LYS A 72 -57.36 -79.49 -40.55
N GLY A 73 -56.91 -79.40 -41.81
CA GLY A 73 -56.94 -80.52 -42.77
C GLY A 73 -58.08 -80.48 -43.79
N SER A 74 -59.04 -79.56 -43.64
CA SER A 74 -60.08 -79.32 -44.66
C SER A 74 -59.49 -78.86 -45.99
N GLU A 75 -60.17 -79.16 -47.10
CA GLU A 75 -59.76 -78.72 -48.44
C GLU A 75 -59.71 -77.19 -48.54
N GLN A 76 -60.63 -76.50 -47.86
CA GLN A 76 -60.67 -75.04 -47.74
C GLN A 76 -59.39 -74.51 -47.07
N ALA A 77 -58.97 -75.11 -45.95
CA ALA A 77 -57.74 -74.72 -45.27
C ALA A 77 -56.48 -74.97 -46.13
N LYS A 78 -56.46 -76.04 -46.94
CA LYS A 78 -55.37 -76.29 -47.90
C LYS A 78 -55.31 -75.19 -48.97
N GLN A 79 -56.46 -74.83 -49.56
CA GLN A 79 -56.54 -73.77 -50.57
C GLN A 79 -56.04 -72.42 -50.03
N ILE A 80 -56.45 -72.04 -48.82
CA ILE A 80 -55.97 -70.81 -48.17
C ILE A 80 -54.45 -70.84 -47.97
N ASN A 81 -53.91 -71.96 -47.49
CA ASN A 81 -52.46 -72.13 -47.31
C ASN A 81 -51.67 -72.00 -48.62
N THR A 82 -52.16 -72.59 -49.72
CA THR A 82 -51.50 -72.49 -51.03
C THR A 82 -51.44 -71.03 -51.51
N LEU A 83 -52.52 -70.28 -51.35
CA LEU A 83 -52.55 -68.85 -51.72
C LEU A 83 -51.63 -68.01 -50.84
N LEU A 84 -51.60 -68.26 -49.53
CA LEU A 84 -50.67 -67.61 -48.61
C LEU A 84 -49.20 -67.83 -49.01
N GLN A 85 -48.82 -69.05 -49.38
CA GLN A 85 -47.47 -69.37 -49.83
C GLN A 85 -47.10 -68.63 -51.13
N LYS A 86 -48.03 -68.56 -52.09
CA LYS A 86 -47.83 -67.79 -53.34
C LYS A 86 -47.61 -66.30 -53.03
N CYS A 87 -48.41 -65.70 -52.16
CA CYS A 87 -48.25 -64.31 -51.73
C CYS A 87 -46.90 -64.06 -51.06
N GLN A 88 -46.46 -64.96 -50.17
CA GLN A 88 -45.16 -64.84 -49.49
C GLN A 88 -43.97 -64.93 -50.44
N LYS A 89 -44.02 -65.84 -51.44
CA LYS A 89 -42.98 -65.98 -52.46
C LYS A 89 -42.85 -64.71 -53.32
N SER A 90 -43.99 -64.15 -53.74
CA SER A 90 -44.02 -62.90 -54.52
C SER A 90 -43.38 -61.72 -53.77
N LYS A 91 -43.65 -61.57 -52.46
CA LYS A 91 -43.02 -60.52 -51.63
C LYS A 91 -41.50 -60.63 -51.61
N LYS A 92 -40.95 -61.83 -51.35
CA LYS A 92 -39.50 -62.07 -51.29
C LYS A 92 -38.80 -61.71 -52.60
N VAL A 93 -39.40 -62.10 -53.73
CA VAL A 93 -38.87 -61.81 -55.08
C VAL A 93 -38.83 -60.30 -55.34
N ARG A 94 -39.90 -59.57 -55.03
CA ARG A 94 -39.94 -58.11 -55.22
C ARG A 94 -38.89 -57.38 -54.37
N THR A 95 -38.70 -57.80 -53.12
CA THR A 95 -37.66 -57.24 -52.24
C THR A 95 -36.26 -57.50 -52.80
N LEU A 96 -35.98 -58.72 -53.29
CA LEU A 96 -34.69 -59.07 -53.87
C LEU A 96 -34.36 -58.22 -55.12
N TYR A 97 -35.30 -58.08 -56.06
CA TYR A 97 -35.09 -57.24 -57.24
C TYR A 97 -34.89 -55.77 -56.91
N THR A 98 -35.62 -55.25 -55.91
CA THR A 98 -35.43 -53.86 -55.45
C THR A 98 -34.02 -53.66 -54.88
N LEU A 99 -33.53 -54.63 -54.10
CA LEU A 99 -32.20 -54.56 -53.51
C LEU A 99 -31.10 -54.66 -54.58
N ILE A 100 -31.26 -55.54 -55.58
CA ILE A 100 -30.36 -55.61 -56.73
C ILE A 100 -30.36 -54.28 -57.50
N ALA A 101 -31.52 -53.69 -57.77
CA ALA A 101 -31.63 -52.42 -58.49
C ALA A 101 -30.93 -51.27 -57.74
N ILE A 102 -31.06 -51.20 -56.42
CA ILE A 102 -30.36 -50.21 -55.59
C ILE A 102 -28.84 -50.41 -55.67
N ILE A 103 -28.37 -51.66 -55.52
CA ILE A 103 -26.94 -51.98 -55.61
C ILE A 103 -26.38 -51.61 -56.99
N SER A 104 -27.09 -51.95 -58.07
CA SER A 104 -26.70 -51.58 -59.43
C SER A 104 -26.64 -50.07 -59.63
N LEU A 105 -27.60 -49.31 -59.07
CA LEU A 105 -27.62 -47.85 -59.15
C LEU A 105 -26.44 -47.21 -58.39
N CYS A 106 -26.08 -47.75 -57.23
CA CYS A 106 -24.89 -47.31 -56.49
C CYS A 106 -23.60 -47.53 -57.30
N PHE A 107 -23.41 -48.71 -57.89
CA PHE A 107 -22.23 -48.98 -58.72
C PHE A 107 -22.17 -48.11 -59.98
N MET A 108 -23.30 -47.84 -60.63
CA MET A 108 -23.37 -46.90 -61.76
C MET A 108 -23.00 -45.48 -61.35
N GLY A 109 -23.45 -45.04 -60.17
CA GLY A 109 -23.11 -43.74 -59.59
C GLY A 109 -21.61 -43.59 -59.33
N GLU A 110 -21.00 -44.57 -58.64
CA GLU A 110 -19.56 -44.57 -58.37
C GLU A 110 -18.73 -44.59 -59.67
N THR A 111 -19.13 -45.41 -60.65
CA THR A 111 -18.44 -45.48 -61.96
C THR A 111 -18.47 -44.14 -62.70
N THR A 112 -19.60 -43.44 -62.64
CA THR A 112 -19.75 -42.14 -63.31
C THR A 112 -18.84 -41.10 -62.67
N ILE A 113 -18.79 -41.07 -61.34
CA ILE A 113 -17.90 -40.18 -60.57
C ILE A 113 -16.43 -40.49 -60.88
N ASP A 114 -16.05 -41.76 -60.88
CA ASP A 114 -14.67 -42.18 -61.19
C ASP A 114 -14.26 -41.81 -62.61
N LEU A 115 -15.16 -41.92 -63.59
CA LEU A 115 -14.87 -41.53 -64.97
C LEU A 115 -14.66 -40.02 -65.12
N VAL A 116 -15.49 -39.22 -64.46
CA VAL A 116 -15.36 -37.74 -64.44
C VAL A 116 -14.04 -37.35 -63.78
N ASN A 117 -13.77 -37.90 -62.59
CA ASN A 117 -12.53 -37.63 -61.85
C ASN A 117 -11.30 -38.08 -62.64
N TYR A 118 -11.32 -39.28 -63.24
CA TYR A 118 -10.22 -39.75 -64.08
C TYR A 118 -9.91 -38.79 -65.24
N ARG A 119 -10.94 -38.35 -65.98
CA ARG A 119 -10.76 -37.39 -67.09
C ARG A 119 -10.19 -36.07 -66.59
N GLN A 120 -10.77 -35.52 -65.52
CA GLN A 120 -10.34 -34.25 -64.94
C GLN A 120 -8.90 -34.30 -64.42
N HIS A 121 -8.56 -35.31 -63.63
CA HIS A 121 -7.23 -35.46 -63.04
C HIS A 121 -6.18 -35.82 -64.09
N LYS A 122 -6.53 -36.60 -65.12
CA LYS A 122 -5.62 -36.82 -66.27
C LYS A 122 -5.28 -35.53 -67.00
N VAL A 123 -6.22 -34.59 -67.13
CA VAL A 123 -5.93 -33.26 -67.69
C VAL A 123 -4.98 -32.48 -66.77
N TYR A 124 -5.21 -32.51 -65.45
CA TYR A 124 -4.34 -31.80 -64.51
C TYR A 124 -2.92 -32.35 -64.45
N VAL A 125 -2.73 -33.67 -64.47
CA VAL A 125 -1.40 -34.31 -64.44
C VAL A 125 -0.56 -33.95 -65.66
N ASN A 126 -1.21 -33.80 -66.82
CA ASN A 126 -0.52 -33.52 -68.09
C ASN A 126 -0.44 -32.02 -68.42
N ASN A 127 -1.04 -31.14 -67.61
CA ASN A 127 -1.03 -29.71 -67.85
C ASN A 127 0.17 -29.06 -67.13
N PRO A 128 1.15 -28.50 -67.86
CA PRO A 128 2.31 -27.84 -67.24
C PRO A 128 1.96 -26.57 -66.44
N HIS A 129 0.75 -26.04 -66.60
CA HIS A 129 0.23 -24.88 -65.88
C HIS A 129 -0.80 -25.27 -64.79
N ALA A 130 -0.87 -26.54 -64.41
CA ALA A 130 -1.74 -26.96 -63.32
C ALA A 130 -1.35 -26.26 -62.01
N THR A 131 -2.36 -25.74 -61.31
CA THR A 131 -2.14 -25.13 -59.99
C THR A 131 -1.79 -26.18 -58.95
N HIS A 132 -1.08 -25.76 -57.90
CA HIS A 132 -0.76 -26.62 -56.76
C HIS A 132 -2.01 -27.30 -56.16
N LYS A 133 -3.14 -26.57 -56.07
CA LYS A 133 -4.42 -27.09 -55.58
C LYS A 133 -4.97 -28.21 -56.46
N GLN A 134 -4.89 -28.06 -57.79
CA GLN A 134 -5.34 -29.08 -58.73
C GLN A 134 -4.48 -30.35 -58.67
N LEU A 135 -3.16 -30.19 -58.56
CA LEU A 135 -2.24 -31.33 -58.40
C LEU A 135 -2.47 -32.06 -57.07
N SER A 136 -2.64 -31.33 -55.96
CA SER A 136 -2.93 -31.92 -54.64
C SER A 136 -4.27 -32.66 -54.60
N GLN A 137 -5.33 -32.10 -55.20
CA GLN A 137 -6.62 -32.78 -55.31
C GLN A 137 -6.52 -34.08 -56.13
N SER A 138 -5.75 -34.04 -57.22
CA SER A 138 -5.50 -35.22 -58.06
C SER A 138 -4.74 -36.31 -57.30
N GLU A 139 -3.76 -35.93 -56.49
CA GLU A 139 -2.95 -36.86 -55.72
C GLU A 139 -3.79 -37.52 -54.62
N LYS A 140 -4.60 -36.73 -53.92
CA LYS A 140 -5.52 -37.23 -52.89
C LYS A 140 -6.52 -38.22 -53.46
N TRP A 141 -7.16 -37.87 -54.58
CA TRP A 141 -8.14 -38.76 -55.21
C TRP A 141 -7.50 -40.06 -55.71
N LEU A 142 -6.35 -40.00 -56.40
CA LEU A 142 -5.64 -41.19 -56.88
C LEU A 142 -5.16 -42.09 -55.74
N THR A 143 -4.69 -41.49 -54.65
CA THR A 143 -4.29 -42.24 -53.45
C THR A 143 -5.49 -42.94 -52.81
N GLN A 144 -6.63 -42.25 -52.72
CA GLN A 144 -7.88 -42.85 -52.20
C GLN A 144 -8.38 -43.97 -53.11
N TYR A 145 -8.41 -43.75 -54.43
CA TYR A 145 -8.81 -44.77 -55.41
C TYR A 145 -7.97 -46.06 -55.32
N LEU A 146 -6.67 -45.93 -55.02
CA LEU A 146 -5.77 -47.07 -54.82
C LEU A 146 -5.91 -47.74 -53.45
N ALA A 147 -6.27 -46.98 -52.42
CA ALA A 147 -6.42 -47.48 -51.05
C ALA A 147 -7.81 -48.06 -50.75
N ASP A 148 -8.83 -47.68 -51.51
CA ASP A 148 -10.21 -48.07 -51.28
C ASP A 148 -10.43 -49.58 -51.47
N PRO A 149 -11.39 -50.19 -50.72
CA PRO A 149 -11.67 -51.62 -50.80
C PRO A 149 -11.98 -52.08 -52.22
N TYR A 150 -11.55 -53.30 -52.55
CA TYR A 150 -11.59 -53.81 -53.93
C TYR A 150 -12.97 -53.68 -54.60
N PHE A 151 -14.04 -53.89 -53.83
CA PHE A 151 -15.42 -53.91 -54.33
C PHE A 151 -15.95 -52.53 -54.77
N ARG A 152 -15.42 -51.42 -54.23
CA ARG A 152 -15.93 -50.06 -54.49
C ARG A 152 -15.83 -49.66 -55.97
N HIS A 153 -14.68 -49.93 -56.57
CA HIS A 153 -14.39 -49.54 -57.96
C HIS A 153 -14.55 -50.70 -58.96
N LEU A 154 -15.38 -51.71 -58.66
CA LEU A 154 -15.50 -52.94 -59.47
C LEU A 154 -15.74 -52.67 -60.95
N ILE A 155 -16.70 -51.79 -61.26
CA ILE A 155 -17.03 -51.45 -62.64
C ILE A 155 -16.02 -50.46 -63.22
N SER A 156 -15.58 -49.46 -62.44
CA SER A 156 -14.58 -48.46 -62.85
C SER A 156 -13.26 -49.09 -63.32
N LYS A 157 -12.84 -50.20 -62.69
CA LYS A 157 -11.61 -50.94 -63.02
C LYS A 157 -11.58 -51.50 -64.44
N ILE A 158 -12.73 -51.72 -65.07
CA ILE A 158 -12.82 -52.15 -66.49
C ILE A 158 -12.15 -51.11 -67.40
N PHE A 159 -12.25 -49.82 -67.06
CA PHE A 159 -11.74 -48.72 -67.88
C PHE A 159 -10.50 -48.03 -67.26
N PHE A 160 -10.39 -48.03 -65.93
CA PHE A 160 -9.28 -47.42 -65.19
C PHE A 160 -8.68 -48.41 -64.17
N SER A 161 -7.67 -49.18 -64.60
CA SER A 161 -7.05 -50.20 -63.75
C SER A 161 -6.20 -49.60 -62.61
N PRO A 162 -5.98 -50.35 -61.51
CA PRO A 162 -5.07 -49.93 -60.43
C PRO A 162 -3.66 -49.61 -60.94
N GLU A 163 -3.14 -50.36 -61.93
CA GLU A 163 -1.84 -50.09 -62.55
C GLU A 163 -1.83 -48.73 -63.25
N LYS A 164 -2.87 -48.41 -64.04
CA LYS A 164 -3.00 -47.10 -64.68
C LYS A 164 -3.10 -45.97 -63.65
N ALA A 165 -3.81 -46.19 -62.55
CA ALA A 165 -3.91 -45.24 -61.45
C ALA A 165 -2.57 -45.04 -60.75
N GLN A 166 -1.80 -46.12 -60.52
CA GLN A 166 -0.47 -46.05 -59.92
C GLN A 166 0.54 -45.35 -60.83
N THR A 167 0.52 -45.62 -62.14
CA THR A 167 1.35 -44.89 -63.11
C THR A 167 0.98 -43.40 -63.15
N LEU A 168 -0.32 -43.08 -63.15
CA LEU A 168 -0.79 -41.71 -63.15
C LEU A 168 -0.39 -40.98 -61.86
N LEU A 169 -0.47 -41.65 -60.70
CA LEU A 169 -0.02 -41.13 -59.41
C LEU A 169 1.49 -40.87 -59.40
N LYS A 170 2.30 -41.80 -59.89
CA LYS A 170 3.76 -41.62 -60.00
C LYS A 170 4.12 -40.43 -60.90
N ASN A 171 3.46 -40.30 -62.05
CA ASN A 171 3.69 -39.18 -62.97
C ASN A 171 3.27 -37.84 -62.34
N LEU A 172 2.14 -37.83 -61.62
CA LEU A 172 1.68 -36.66 -60.89
C LEU A 172 2.68 -36.24 -59.81
N GLN A 173 3.17 -37.20 -59.02
CA GLN A 173 4.15 -36.96 -57.96
C GLN A 173 5.46 -36.41 -58.54
N ALA A 174 5.96 -36.98 -59.64
CA ALA A 174 7.13 -36.46 -60.34
C ALA A 174 6.91 -35.04 -60.90
N HIS A 175 5.73 -34.77 -61.44
CA HIS A 175 5.38 -33.43 -61.95
C HIS A 175 5.34 -32.39 -60.83
N ARG A 176 4.69 -32.72 -59.70
CA ARG A 176 4.54 -31.83 -58.55
C ARG A 176 5.87 -31.61 -57.82
N GLU A 177 6.70 -32.66 -57.72
CA GLU A 177 8.08 -32.58 -57.23
C GLU A 177 8.89 -31.55 -58.04
N LYS A 178 8.84 -31.63 -59.37
CA LYS A 178 9.51 -30.67 -60.25
C LYS A 178 8.94 -29.26 -60.12
N PHE A 179 7.61 -29.13 -60.04
CA PHE A 179 6.91 -27.85 -59.90
C PHE A 179 7.36 -27.08 -58.65
N LEU A 180 7.50 -27.78 -57.51
CA LEU A 180 7.92 -27.17 -56.24
C LEU A 180 9.44 -26.96 -56.15
N TRP A 181 10.25 -27.88 -56.68
CA TRP A 181 11.71 -27.82 -56.51
C TRP A 181 12.43 -26.90 -57.51
N VAL A 182 12.00 -26.83 -58.78
CA VAL A 182 12.68 -26.01 -59.80
C VAL A 182 12.80 -24.52 -59.39
N PRO A 183 11.77 -23.88 -58.79
CA PRO A 183 11.90 -22.53 -58.25
C PRO A 183 12.97 -22.39 -57.16
N VAL A 184 13.13 -23.41 -56.29
CA VAL A 184 14.17 -23.43 -55.25
C VAL A 184 15.56 -23.42 -55.90
N ASP A 185 15.79 -24.31 -56.86
CA ASP A 185 17.06 -24.41 -57.58
C ASP A 185 17.39 -23.13 -58.37
N LYS A 186 16.38 -22.52 -59.00
CA LYS A 186 16.52 -21.23 -59.68
C LYS A 186 16.93 -20.13 -58.70
N ALA A 187 16.26 -20.02 -57.55
CA ALA A 187 16.56 -19.02 -56.54
C ALA A 187 17.99 -19.17 -55.97
N LEU A 188 18.46 -20.41 -55.80
CA LEU A 188 19.85 -20.68 -55.39
C LEU A 188 20.87 -20.23 -56.45
N LYS A 189 20.62 -20.51 -57.74
CA LYS A 189 21.49 -20.08 -58.85
C LYS A 189 21.57 -18.56 -58.99
N GLU A 190 20.45 -17.89 -58.76
CA GLU A 190 20.35 -16.42 -58.75
C GLU A 190 20.94 -15.78 -57.47
N LYS A 191 21.51 -16.58 -56.56
CA LYS A 191 22.04 -16.16 -55.25
C LYS A 191 20.99 -15.46 -54.37
N ASN A 192 19.70 -15.68 -54.63
CA ASN A 192 18.61 -15.18 -53.82
C ASN A 192 18.27 -16.19 -52.73
N PHE A 193 19.10 -16.21 -51.69
CA PHE A 193 18.97 -17.17 -50.59
C PHE A 193 17.64 -17.00 -49.83
N GLN A 194 17.11 -15.78 -49.68
CA GLN A 194 15.83 -15.55 -49.01
C GLN A 194 14.66 -16.18 -49.79
N ALA A 195 14.64 -16.03 -51.11
CA ALA A 195 13.65 -16.71 -51.95
C ALA A 195 13.82 -18.23 -51.90
N ALA A 196 15.06 -18.73 -51.95
CA ALA A 196 15.34 -20.17 -51.83
C ALA A 196 14.87 -20.74 -50.48
N PHE A 197 15.09 -20.03 -49.38
CA PHE A 197 14.62 -20.40 -48.04
C PHE A 197 13.10 -20.51 -47.96
N ARG A 198 12.38 -19.50 -48.45
CA ARG A 198 10.91 -19.50 -48.48
C ARG A 198 10.37 -20.67 -49.31
N LEU A 199 10.90 -20.84 -50.52
CA LEU A 199 10.47 -21.89 -51.45
C LEU A 199 10.83 -23.29 -50.96
N ALA A 200 12.00 -23.48 -50.31
CA ALA A 200 12.39 -24.75 -49.71
C ALA A 200 11.52 -25.11 -48.51
N SER A 201 11.11 -24.13 -47.71
CA SER A 201 10.17 -24.33 -46.61
C SER A 201 8.79 -24.75 -47.13
N GLU A 202 8.30 -24.08 -48.17
CA GLU A 202 7.05 -24.44 -48.87
C GLU A 202 7.12 -25.84 -49.47
N TYR A 203 8.26 -26.23 -50.08
CA TYR A 203 8.50 -27.58 -50.57
C TYR A 203 8.34 -28.63 -49.45
N LEU A 204 8.93 -28.39 -48.26
CA LEU A 204 8.87 -29.33 -47.13
C LEU A 204 7.48 -29.48 -46.51
N GLU A 205 6.61 -28.47 -46.62
CA GLU A 205 5.21 -28.59 -46.18
C GLU A 205 4.44 -29.61 -47.02
N TYR A 206 4.77 -29.71 -48.32
CA TYR A 206 4.06 -30.59 -49.25
C TYR A 206 4.77 -31.94 -49.48
N TYR A 207 6.10 -31.99 -49.42
CA TYR A 207 6.92 -33.20 -49.60
C TYR A 207 8.00 -33.32 -48.51
N PRO A 208 7.61 -33.60 -47.25
CA PRO A 208 8.56 -33.77 -46.15
C PRO A 208 9.52 -34.96 -46.35
N TYR A 209 9.14 -35.93 -47.20
CA TYR A 209 9.92 -37.12 -47.55
C TYR A 209 10.20 -37.23 -49.06
N GLY A 210 10.08 -36.12 -49.80
CA GLY A 210 10.34 -36.09 -51.24
C GLY A 210 11.83 -36.23 -51.59
N GLN A 211 12.12 -36.32 -52.89
CA GLN A 211 13.49 -36.54 -53.39
C GLN A 211 14.47 -35.45 -52.94
N HIS A 212 14.00 -34.22 -52.78
CA HIS A 212 14.81 -33.07 -52.37
C HIS A 212 14.63 -32.65 -50.91
N ALA A 213 13.93 -33.46 -50.09
CA ALA A 213 13.63 -33.14 -48.69
C ALA A 213 14.88 -32.80 -47.87
N GLN A 214 15.95 -33.59 -47.99
CA GLN A 214 17.19 -33.33 -47.25
C GLN A 214 17.83 -31.98 -47.65
N LYS A 215 17.91 -31.69 -48.96
CA LYS A 215 18.44 -30.40 -49.43
C LYS A 215 17.57 -29.23 -48.99
N ALA A 216 16.25 -29.39 -49.02
CA ALA A 216 15.31 -28.39 -48.55
C ALA A 216 15.47 -28.15 -47.03
N GLN A 217 15.67 -29.20 -46.24
CA GLN A 217 15.95 -29.10 -44.80
C GLN A 217 17.26 -28.38 -44.52
N ASP A 218 18.31 -28.62 -45.29
CA ASP A 218 19.59 -27.92 -45.16
C ASP A 218 19.46 -26.43 -45.47
N ILE A 219 18.73 -26.08 -46.53
CA ILE A 219 18.43 -24.69 -46.90
C ILE A 219 17.61 -24.03 -45.78
N LYS A 220 16.59 -24.73 -45.27
CA LYS A 220 15.74 -24.25 -44.16
C LYS A 220 16.56 -23.98 -42.91
N ARG A 221 17.35 -24.95 -42.44
CA ARG A 221 18.23 -24.79 -41.27
C ARG A 221 19.19 -23.62 -41.44
N ARG A 222 19.84 -23.49 -42.61
CA ARG A 222 20.75 -22.38 -42.88
C ARG A 222 20.04 -21.03 -42.89
N GLY A 223 18.80 -20.97 -43.40
CA GLY A 223 18.02 -19.74 -43.40
C GLY A 223 17.50 -19.34 -42.03
N GLU A 224 17.08 -20.30 -41.21
CA GLU A 224 16.72 -20.06 -39.82
C GLU A 224 17.92 -19.50 -39.03
N MET A 225 19.12 -20.06 -39.23
CA MET A 225 20.34 -19.53 -38.61
C MET A 225 20.66 -18.10 -39.06
N ILE A 226 20.59 -17.81 -40.37
CA ILE A 226 20.84 -16.46 -40.90
C ILE A 226 19.80 -15.45 -40.38
N GLN A 227 18.52 -15.84 -40.34
CA GLN A 227 17.45 -14.99 -39.83
C GLN A 227 17.64 -14.70 -38.34
N GLN A 228 17.92 -15.71 -37.53
CA GLN A 228 18.23 -15.53 -36.11
C GLN A 228 19.44 -14.61 -35.89
N GLN A 229 20.50 -14.75 -36.70
CA GLN A 229 21.66 -13.85 -36.63
C GLN A 229 21.28 -12.41 -36.96
N GLN A 230 20.47 -12.20 -38.00
CA GLN A 230 20.01 -10.85 -38.37
C GLN A 230 19.10 -10.23 -37.30
N GLU A 231 18.22 -11.02 -36.70
CA GLU A 231 17.36 -10.58 -35.58
C GLU A 231 18.20 -10.18 -34.37
N ARG A 232 19.20 -10.99 -33.98
CA ARG A 232 20.15 -10.67 -32.90
C ARG A 232 20.91 -9.38 -33.20
N LYS A 233 21.44 -9.21 -34.41
CA LYS A 233 22.13 -7.99 -34.85
C LYS A 233 21.22 -6.75 -34.81
N ASN A 234 19.98 -6.89 -35.25
CA ASN A 234 18.99 -5.81 -35.17
C ASN A 234 18.67 -5.45 -33.72
N THR A 235 18.63 -6.44 -32.82
CA THR A 235 18.38 -6.25 -31.38
C THR A 235 19.53 -5.48 -30.73
N LEU A 236 20.80 -5.83 -31.01
CA LEU A 236 21.97 -5.10 -30.53
C LEU A 236 21.94 -3.63 -31.00
N ARG A 237 21.62 -3.38 -32.27
CA ARG A 237 21.46 -2.02 -32.80
C ARG A 237 20.33 -1.25 -32.14
N GLN A 238 19.22 -1.91 -31.81
CA GLN A 238 18.12 -1.30 -31.08
C GLN A 238 18.54 -0.92 -29.67
N ILE A 239 19.22 -1.81 -28.94
CA ILE A 239 19.77 -1.53 -27.61
C ILE A 239 20.72 -0.32 -27.66
N ALA A 240 21.60 -0.27 -28.65
CA ALA A 240 22.51 0.88 -28.84
C ALA A 240 21.75 2.20 -29.04
N ARG A 241 20.66 2.21 -29.82
CA ARG A 241 19.81 3.39 -30.02
C ARG A 241 19.06 3.78 -28.75
N GLU A 242 18.44 2.83 -28.07
CA GLU A 242 17.71 3.06 -26.82
C GLU A 242 18.65 3.59 -25.73
N MET A 243 19.88 3.09 -25.66
CA MET A 243 20.91 3.62 -24.76
C MET A 243 21.17 5.12 -25.01
N GLN A 244 21.31 5.54 -26.26
CA GLN A 244 21.54 6.96 -26.58
C GLN A 244 20.32 7.83 -26.26
N GLN A 245 19.12 7.35 -26.57
CA GLN A 245 17.87 8.08 -26.31
C GLN A 245 17.59 8.24 -24.81
N HIS A 246 17.90 7.21 -24.02
CA HIS A 246 17.59 7.16 -22.60
C HIS A 246 18.85 7.32 -21.73
N LYS A 247 19.85 8.05 -22.23
CA LYS A 247 21.15 8.24 -21.58
C LYS A 247 21.07 8.69 -20.11
N GLN A 248 20.01 9.39 -19.75
CA GLN A 248 19.79 9.95 -18.40
C GLN A 248 18.83 9.13 -17.51
N ASN A 249 18.35 7.97 -17.98
CA ASN A 249 17.38 7.15 -17.23
C ASN A 249 18.02 5.85 -16.72
N ALA A 250 18.28 5.77 -15.42
CA ALA A 250 18.96 4.64 -14.80
C ALA A 250 18.16 3.33 -14.89
N ASP A 251 16.85 3.36 -14.66
CA ASP A 251 15.99 2.17 -14.74
C ASP A 251 15.98 1.60 -16.16
N LYS A 252 15.91 2.49 -17.16
CA LYS A 252 16.00 2.09 -18.55
C LYS A 252 17.37 1.50 -18.89
N MET A 253 18.46 2.02 -18.32
CA MET A 253 19.80 1.44 -18.49
C MET A 253 19.91 0.04 -17.87
N ARG A 254 19.32 -0.19 -16.69
CA ARG A 254 19.26 -1.53 -16.06
C ARG A 254 18.48 -2.52 -16.93
N ASP A 255 17.34 -2.09 -17.46
CA ASP A 255 16.54 -2.90 -18.37
C ASP A 255 17.31 -3.25 -19.66
N LEU A 256 18.02 -2.27 -20.22
CA LEU A 256 18.85 -2.49 -21.42
C LEU A 256 20.00 -3.45 -21.15
N LEU A 257 20.69 -3.33 -20.01
CA LEU A 257 21.74 -4.26 -19.60
C LEU A 257 21.20 -5.68 -19.43
N LYS A 258 20.06 -5.83 -18.75
CA LYS A 258 19.40 -7.13 -18.59
C LYS A 258 19.01 -7.75 -19.93
N LYS A 259 18.45 -6.93 -20.85
CA LYS A 259 18.13 -7.37 -22.22
C LYS A 259 19.39 -7.82 -22.95
N LEU A 260 20.49 -7.06 -22.85
CA LEU A 260 21.76 -7.35 -23.50
C LEU A 260 22.38 -8.67 -23.02
N LEU A 261 22.37 -8.93 -21.71
CA LEU A 261 22.92 -10.15 -21.11
C LEU A 261 22.14 -11.42 -21.50
N ASN A 262 20.86 -11.28 -21.87
CA ASN A 262 20.02 -12.40 -22.30
C ASN A 262 20.22 -12.77 -23.78
N ILE A 263 20.96 -11.98 -24.56
CA ILE A 263 21.23 -12.28 -25.97
C ILE A 263 22.37 -13.30 -26.06
N GLN A 264 22.07 -14.50 -26.54
CA GLN A 264 23.09 -15.50 -26.86
C GLN A 264 23.77 -15.13 -28.19
N VAL A 265 25.08 -14.97 -28.18
CA VAL A 265 25.87 -14.60 -29.36
C VAL A 265 26.98 -15.62 -29.60
N GLU A 266 26.98 -16.23 -30.79
CA GLU A 266 27.94 -17.26 -31.18
C GLU A 266 29.04 -16.72 -32.11
N GLN A 267 28.79 -15.62 -32.83
CA GLN A 267 29.80 -15.04 -33.73
C GLN A 267 30.72 -14.06 -32.98
N PRO A 268 32.04 -14.11 -33.23
CA PRO A 268 33.01 -13.22 -32.58
C PRO A 268 32.67 -11.73 -32.74
N GLU A 269 32.36 -11.28 -33.95
CA GLU A 269 32.09 -9.86 -34.23
C GLU A 269 30.90 -9.30 -33.43
N MET A 270 29.82 -10.08 -33.31
CA MET A 270 28.65 -9.67 -32.54
C MET A 270 28.92 -9.73 -31.03
N ARG A 271 29.83 -10.60 -30.59
CA ARG A 271 30.22 -10.72 -29.19
C ARG A 271 31.05 -9.51 -28.77
N ASP A 272 31.93 -9.04 -29.64
CA ASP A 272 32.66 -7.78 -29.42
C ASP A 272 31.69 -6.58 -29.35
N GLU A 273 30.68 -6.53 -30.22
CA GLU A 273 29.64 -5.49 -30.17
C GLU A 273 28.83 -5.54 -28.87
N GLN A 274 28.46 -6.75 -28.40
CA GLN A 274 27.78 -6.97 -27.12
C GLN A 274 28.62 -6.47 -25.94
N LEU A 275 29.89 -6.86 -25.85
CA LEU A 275 30.79 -6.46 -24.76
C LEU A 275 31.00 -4.95 -24.72
N ARG A 276 31.17 -4.30 -25.89
CA ARG A 276 31.28 -2.84 -25.96
C ARG A 276 30.02 -2.12 -25.48
N LEU A 277 28.85 -2.64 -25.82
CA LEU A 277 27.58 -2.08 -25.33
C LEU A 277 27.40 -2.32 -23.82
N GLU A 278 27.82 -3.47 -23.32
CA GLU A 278 27.77 -3.82 -21.90
C GLU A 278 28.61 -2.86 -21.07
N GLU A 279 29.86 -2.64 -21.48
CA GLU A 279 30.77 -1.69 -20.84
C GLU A 279 30.20 -0.27 -20.89
N ALA A 280 29.71 0.16 -22.06
CA ALA A 280 29.16 1.51 -22.24
C ALA A 280 27.91 1.76 -21.38
N ILE A 281 26.99 0.78 -21.31
CA ILE A 281 25.78 0.87 -20.46
C ILE A 281 26.17 0.85 -18.99
N SER A 282 27.07 -0.05 -18.58
CA SER A 282 27.51 -0.17 -17.18
C SER A 282 28.19 1.11 -16.68
N ASN A 283 29.09 1.67 -17.47
CA ASN A 283 29.76 2.94 -17.15
C ASN A 283 28.76 4.10 -17.04
N GLN A 284 27.77 4.16 -17.93
CA GLN A 284 26.73 5.19 -17.88
C GLN A 284 25.82 5.00 -16.66
N LEU A 285 25.44 3.77 -16.33
CA LEU A 285 24.63 3.46 -15.16
C LEU A 285 25.36 3.86 -13.87
N GLN A 286 26.63 3.49 -13.74
CA GLN A 286 27.47 3.87 -12.59
C GLN A 286 27.54 5.40 -12.45
N LYS A 287 27.66 6.14 -13.56
CA LYS A 287 27.64 7.60 -13.54
C LYS A 287 26.30 8.16 -13.03
N LEU A 288 25.17 7.61 -13.48
CA LEU A 288 23.84 8.04 -13.04
C LEU A 288 23.61 7.73 -11.56
N GLU A 289 24.00 6.53 -11.11
CA GLU A 289 23.87 6.15 -9.70
C GLU A 289 24.75 7.04 -8.80
N THR A 290 25.97 7.34 -9.22
CA THR A 290 26.86 8.28 -8.52
C THR A 290 26.29 9.70 -8.47
N GLN A 291 25.56 10.12 -9.51
CA GLN A 291 24.88 11.41 -9.54
C GLN A 291 23.65 11.41 -8.61
N GLN A 292 22.81 10.39 -8.66
CA GLN A 292 21.64 10.26 -7.80
C GLN A 292 22.04 10.24 -6.32
N GLN A 293 23.03 9.42 -5.95
CA GLN A 293 23.55 9.37 -4.58
C GLN A 293 24.10 10.72 -4.11
N TRP A 294 24.67 11.51 -5.03
CA TRP A 294 25.14 12.86 -4.72
C TRP A 294 23.98 13.83 -4.50
N GLU A 295 22.94 13.77 -5.31
CA GLU A 295 21.75 14.62 -5.17
C GLU A 295 20.98 14.30 -3.87
N GLU A 296 20.82 13.02 -3.55
CA GLU A 296 20.22 12.56 -2.28
C GLU A 296 21.03 13.06 -1.08
N PHE A 297 22.35 12.85 -1.10
CA PHE A 297 23.26 13.37 -0.07
C PHE A 297 23.14 14.89 0.10
N ARG A 298 23.16 15.63 -1.01
CA ARG A 298 23.06 17.09 -1.00
C ARG A 298 21.75 17.55 -0.39
N LYS A 299 20.64 16.89 -0.73
CA LYS A 299 19.31 17.20 -0.17
C LYS A 299 19.26 16.98 1.33
N GLU A 300 19.77 15.84 1.82
CA GLU A 300 19.84 15.57 3.26
C GLU A 300 20.74 16.57 4.01
N TYR A 301 21.88 16.93 3.41
CA TYR A 301 22.77 17.96 3.92
C TYR A 301 22.06 19.33 4.00
N GLU A 302 21.40 19.76 2.93
CA GLU A 302 20.69 21.05 2.89
C GLU A 302 19.55 21.11 3.92
N GLN A 303 18.84 20.00 4.15
CA GLN A 303 17.82 19.91 5.19
C GLN A 303 18.40 20.10 6.60
N LYS A 304 19.57 19.52 6.90
CA LYS A 304 20.26 19.71 8.20
C LYS A 304 20.66 21.17 8.41
N ILE A 305 21.18 21.82 7.37
CA ILE A 305 21.51 23.26 7.40
C ILE A 305 20.25 24.11 7.69
N GLN A 306 19.15 23.86 6.96
CA GLN A 306 17.90 24.60 7.14
C GLN A 306 17.28 24.40 8.53
N ALA A 307 17.35 23.18 9.07
CA ALA A 307 16.90 22.88 10.44
C ALA A 307 17.79 23.54 11.51
N GLY A 308 18.99 23.99 11.16
CA GLY A 308 19.98 24.51 12.10
C GLY A 308 20.78 23.44 12.83
N ASP A 309 20.73 22.19 12.37
CA ASP A 309 21.55 21.09 12.89
C ASP A 309 22.91 21.11 12.20
N PHE A 310 23.71 22.12 12.54
CA PHE A 310 24.97 22.40 11.86
C PHE A 310 26.02 21.33 12.16
N LEU A 311 26.01 20.73 13.35
CA LEU A 311 26.92 19.64 13.71
C LEU A 311 26.62 18.38 12.89
N ALA A 312 25.36 17.97 12.76
CA ALA A 312 25.03 16.81 11.91
C ALA A 312 25.34 17.08 10.44
N ALA A 313 25.16 18.32 9.96
CA ALA A 313 25.58 18.71 8.62
C ALA A 313 27.10 18.57 8.44
N ALA A 314 27.90 19.06 9.41
CA ALA A 314 29.36 18.94 9.41
C ALA A 314 29.83 17.48 9.39
N GLN A 315 29.25 16.64 10.25
CA GLN A 315 29.55 15.20 10.31
C GLN A 315 29.18 14.48 9.01
N SER A 316 28.11 14.91 8.34
CA SER A 316 27.71 14.34 7.05
C SER A 316 28.74 14.65 5.95
N LEU A 317 29.35 15.84 5.98
CA LEU A 317 30.42 16.22 5.05
C LEU A 317 31.72 15.45 5.31
N ASP A 318 32.07 15.20 6.57
CA ASP A 318 33.31 14.51 6.95
C ASP A 318 33.26 13.01 6.63
N ASN A 319 32.13 12.35 6.89
CA ASN A 319 31.95 10.92 6.64
C ASN A 319 31.79 10.54 5.16
N ARG A 320 31.64 11.52 4.26
CA ARG A 320 31.45 11.26 2.82
C ARG A 320 32.80 10.98 2.16
N GLN A 321 32.85 9.96 1.31
CA GLN A 321 34.04 9.66 0.52
C GLN A 321 34.43 10.85 -0.37
N ALA A 322 35.74 11.10 -0.49
CA ALA A 322 36.27 12.24 -1.21
C ALA A 322 35.86 12.22 -2.71
N ASP A 323 35.20 13.30 -3.14
CA ASP A 323 35.01 13.63 -4.55
C ASP A 323 35.18 15.14 -4.76
N ALA A 324 35.36 15.58 -6.02
CA ALA A 324 35.62 16.99 -6.33
C ALA A 324 34.48 17.93 -5.91
N ARG A 325 33.23 17.45 -5.93
CA ARG A 325 32.03 18.23 -5.56
C ARG A 325 31.94 18.40 -4.04
N LEU A 326 32.37 17.39 -3.28
CA LEU A 326 32.47 17.45 -1.83
C LEU A 326 33.43 18.55 -1.38
N LYS A 327 34.56 18.73 -2.09
CA LYS A 327 35.53 19.79 -1.77
C LYS A 327 34.88 21.18 -1.82
N ASP A 328 34.18 21.51 -2.90
CA ASP A 328 33.49 22.80 -3.05
C ASP A 328 32.39 22.99 -2.00
N LEU A 329 31.68 21.91 -1.65
CA LEU A 329 30.64 21.95 -0.62
C LEU A 329 31.24 22.19 0.78
N LYS A 330 32.37 21.57 1.12
CA LYS A 330 33.10 21.80 2.37
C LYS A 330 33.60 23.24 2.47
N GLU A 331 34.14 23.80 1.39
CA GLU A 331 34.58 25.21 1.37
C GLU A 331 33.39 26.18 1.55
N THR A 332 32.26 25.91 0.89
CA THR A 332 31.04 26.72 1.07
C THR A 332 30.52 26.64 2.51
N PHE A 333 30.52 25.44 3.10
CA PHE A 333 30.07 25.22 4.47
C PHE A 333 30.88 26.05 5.47
N LYS A 334 32.22 26.06 5.36
CA LYS A 334 33.11 26.83 6.25
C LYS A 334 32.73 28.31 6.34
N THR A 335 32.38 28.91 5.22
CA THR A 335 32.03 30.34 5.15
C THR A 335 30.61 30.60 5.64
N VAL A 336 29.65 29.78 5.22
CA VAL A 336 28.22 30.00 5.50
C VAL A 336 27.88 29.69 6.95
N VAL A 337 28.38 28.58 7.50
CA VAL A 337 27.91 28.07 8.81
C VAL A 337 28.18 29.05 9.95
N ILE A 338 29.35 29.71 9.96
CA ILE A 338 29.67 30.67 11.02
C ILE A 338 28.82 31.94 10.93
N GLN A 339 28.38 32.34 9.74
CA GLN A 339 27.48 33.47 9.55
C GLN A 339 26.08 33.13 10.06
N GLU A 340 25.59 31.93 9.77
CA GLU A 340 24.31 31.43 10.26
C GLU A 340 24.31 31.25 11.79
N ILE A 341 25.38 30.70 12.36
CA ILE A 341 25.57 30.60 13.82
C ILE A 341 25.56 31.99 14.45
N GLU A 342 26.29 32.96 13.88
CA GLU A 342 26.29 34.34 14.38
C GLU A 342 24.88 34.93 14.41
N GLN A 343 24.11 34.79 13.33
CA GLN A 343 22.75 35.31 13.26
C GLN A 343 21.84 34.66 14.31
N LYS A 344 21.90 33.33 14.45
CA LYS A 344 21.10 32.60 15.45
C LYS A 344 21.51 32.91 16.88
N VAL A 345 22.80 33.06 17.17
CA VAL A 345 23.30 33.51 18.48
C VAL A 345 22.79 34.92 18.79
N ARG A 346 22.91 35.86 17.86
CA ARG A 346 22.39 37.24 18.04
C ARG A 346 20.88 37.25 18.29
N GLN A 347 20.12 36.39 17.60
CA GLN A 347 18.67 36.24 17.84
C GLN A 347 18.39 35.65 19.23
N ALA A 348 19.09 34.59 19.60
CA ALA A 348 18.97 33.95 20.92
C ALA A 348 19.30 34.94 22.06
N LEU A 349 20.28 35.81 21.88
CA LEU A 349 20.60 36.88 22.84
C LEU A 349 19.46 37.90 23.00
N LYS A 350 18.82 38.32 21.90
CA LYS A 350 17.65 39.21 21.96
C LYS A 350 16.47 38.58 22.71
N GLU A 351 16.27 37.28 22.51
CA GLU A 351 15.22 36.49 23.16
C GLU A 351 15.59 36.02 24.57
N LYS A 352 16.80 36.33 25.06
CA LYS A 352 17.37 35.85 26.33
C LYS A 352 17.43 34.32 26.44
N ASN A 353 17.50 33.61 25.31
CA ASN A 353 17.64 32.16 25.24
C ASN A 353 19.12 31.76 25.23
N PHE A 354 19.81 31.97 26.34
CA PHE A 354 21.27 31.80 26.39
C PHE A 354 21.72 30.35 26.20
N LYS A 355 20.90 29.37 26.63
CA LYS A 355 21.19 27.94 26.43
C LYS A 355 21.31 27.57 24.95
N LEU A 356 20.48 28.16 24.09
CA LEU A 356 20.56 27.93 22.65
C LEU A 356 21.84 28.55 22.07
N ALA A 357 22.21 29.75 22.51
CA ALA A 357 23.44 30.40 22.05
C ALA A 357 24.69 29.58 22.43
N ASP A 358 24.79 29.14 23.68
CA ASP A 358 25.89 28.27 24.15
C ASP A 358 25.92 26.95 23.38
N LYS A 359 24.75 26.33 23.19
CA LYS A 359 24.64 25.08 22.43
C LYS A 359 25.24 25.23 21.03
N LEU A 360 24.84 26.26 20.28
CA LEU A 360 25.33 26.48 18.90
C LEU A 360 26.85 26.71 18.85
N LEU A 361 27.40 27.43 19.82
CA LEU A 361 28.84 27.73 19.88
C LEU A 361 29.67 26.51 20.33
N ASN A 362 29.15 25.71 21.26
CA ASN A 362 29.76 24.45 21.67
C ASN A 362 29.74 23.41 20.53
N GLU A 363 28.61 23.28 19.82
CA GLU A 363 28.50 22.42 18.65
C GLU A 363 29.52 22.80 17.57
N TYR A 364 29.76 24.09 17.34
CA TYR A 364 30.81 24.54 16.42
C TYR A 364 32.22 24.06 16.82
N ALA A 365 32.53 24.03 18.11
CA ALA A 365 33.82 23.53 18.60
C ALA A 365 34.00 22.02 18.33
N GLU A 366 32.89 21.28 18.25
CA GLU A 366 32.85 19.85 17.94
C GLU A 366 32.91 19.51 16.45
N PHE A 367 32.93 20.52 15.56
CA PHE A 367 33.03 20.26 14.13
C PHE A 367 34.34 19.53 13.77
N PRO A 368 34.36 18.73 12.71
CA PRO A 368 35.60 18.21 12.13
C PRO A 368 36.62 19.33 11.90
N LEU A 369 37.89 19.11 12.27
CA LEU A 369 38.94 20.15 12.23
C LEU A 369 39.11 20.76 10.83
N GLU A 370 38.93 19.95 9.79
CA GLU A 370 38.99 20.39 8.40
C GLU A 370 37.89 21.38 8.01
N LEU A 371 36.77 21.43 8.74
CA LEU A 371 35.64 22.34 8.53
C LEU A 371 35.69 23.58 9.44
N GLN A 372 36.68 23.67 10.33
CA GLN A 372 36.89 24.83 11.18
C GLN A 372 37.97 25.75 10.60
N THR A 373 37.67 27.02 10.41
CA THR A 373 38.67 28.03 10.01
C THR A 373 39.18 28.80 11.22
N ALA A 374 40.42 29.31 11.15
CA ALA A 374 40.99 30.13 12.22
C ALA A 374 40.16 31.39 12.48
N GLU A 375 39.68 32.04 11.41
CA GLU A 375 38.79 33.20 11.49
C GLU A 375 37.45 32.86 12.17
N ALA A 376 36.82 31.75 11.77
CA ALA A 376 35.55 31.34 12.37
C ALA A 376 35.70 30.92 13.84
N LYS A 377 36.84 30.33 14.23
CA LYS A 377 37.17 30.07 15.65
C LYS A 377 37.27 31.35 16.47
N LEU A 378 37.99 32.36 15.96
CA LEU A 378 38.10 33.66 16.63
C LEU A 378 36.72 34.33 16.77
N LYS A 379 35.90 34.22 15.71
CA LYS A 379 34.54 34.75 15.71
C LYS A 379 33.62 34.04 16.69
N ALA A 380 33.68 32.70 16.77
CA ALA A 380 32.93 31.91 17.74
C ALA A 380 33.34 32.26 19.18
N ALA A 381 34.65 32.41 19.46
CA ALA A 381 35.13 32.83 20.77
C ALA A 381 34.64 34.24 21.15
N ALA A 382 34.65 35.19 20.19
CA ALA A 382 34.11 36.53 20.41
C ALA A 382 32.60 36.51 20.69
N LEU A 383 31.84 35.64 20.01
CA LEU A 383 30.42 35.42 20.27
C LEU A 383 30.18 34.80 21.65
N GLN A 384 30.96 33.80 22.05
CA GLN A 384 30.84 33.18 23.38
C GLN A 384 31.05 34.22 24.47
N HIS A 385 32.10 35.04 24.37
CA HIS A 385 32.33 36.11 25.33
C HIS A 385 31.18 37.14 25.37
N GLN A 386 30.51 37.41 24.24
CA GLN A 386 29.29 38.22 24.25
C GLN A 386 28.16 37.51 24.99
N VAL A 387 27.95 36.22 24.75
CA VAL A 387 26.94 35.43 25.49
C VAL A 387 27.20 35.48 26.98
N ASP A 388 28.44 35.25 27.40
CA ASP A 388 28.86 35.28 28.79
C ASP A 388 28.57 36.66 29.42
N LYS A 389 28.92 37.77 28.74
CA LYS A 389 28.60 39.13 29.20
C LYS A 389 27.09 39.34 29.41
N TRP A 390 26.26 38.88 28.48
CA TRP A 390 24.80 39.04 28.58
C TRP A 390 24.18 38.16 29.68
N GLN A 391 24.67 36.93 29.84
CA GLN A 391 24.26 36.04 30.94
C GLN A 391 24.63 36.63 32.29
N ASP A 392 25.88 37.12 32.44
CA ASP A 392 26.38 37.73 33.67
C ASP A 392 25.53 38.94 34.07
N ARG A 393 25.27 39.83 33.10
CA ARG A 393 24.39 40.98 33.29
C ARG A 393 22.98 40.58 33.69
N ALA A 394 22.40 39.57 33.05
CA ALA A 394 21.03 39.12 33.35
C ALA A 394 20.93 38.55 34.78
N LEU A 395 21.89 37.75 35.21
CA LEU A 395 21.95 37.21 36.56
C LEU A 395 22.18 38.33 37.60
N TYR A 396 23.03 39.31 37.28
CA TYR A 396 23.24 40.46 38.15
C TYR A 396 21.98 41.32 38.30
N GLU A 397 21.28 41.60 37.19
CA GLU A 397 20.05 42.37 37.23
C GLU A 397 18.96 41.67 38.04
N ALA A 398 18.86 40.33 37.95
CA ALA A 398 17.98 39.56 38.81
C ALA A 398 18.37 39.68 40.30
N ALA A 399 19.66 39.59 40.62
CA ALA A 399 20.18 39.82 41.96
C ALA A 399 19.85 41.24 42.48
N ARG A 400 19.99 42.25 41.63
CA ARG A 400 19.73 43.67 41.94
C ARG A 400 18.26 43.99 42.15
N GLN A 401 17.38 43.38 41.34
CA GLN A 401 15.93 43.59 41.40
C GLN A 401 15.29 42.88 42.59
N HIS A 402 15.63 41.60 42.81
CA HIS A 402 14.98 40.80 43.86
C HIS A 402 15.65 40.94 45.22
N ARG A 403 16.97 41.09 45.28
CA ARG A 403 17.75 41.27 46.53
C ARG A 403 17.57 40.16 47.57
N GLU A 404 17.12 38.99 47.15
CA GLU A 404 16.94 37.81 48.00
C GLU A 404 18.18 36.91 47.96
N ALA A 405 18.45 36.20 49.05
CA ALA A 405 19.58 35.28 49.17
C ALA A 405 19.69 34.30 47.99
N LYS A 406 18.56 33.78 47.49
CA LYS A 406 18.51 32.89 46.32
C LYS A 406 19.14 33.53 45.07
N HIS A 407 18.77 34.77 44.75
CA HIS A 407 19.24 35.46 43.54
C HIS A 407 20.69 35.93 43.68
N ILE A 408 21.07 36.38 44.88
CA ILE A 408 22.46 36.74 45.23
C ILE A 408 23.39 35.53 45.08
N LEU A 409 23.02 34.39 45.67
CA LEU A 409 23.80 33.15 45.58
C LEU A 409 23.88 32.63 44.15
N ARG A 410 22.75 32.66 43.42
CA ARG A 410 22.70 32.22 42.04
C ARG A 410 23.69 32.99 41.17
N TYR A 411 23.75 34.31 41.30
CA TYR A 411 24.75 35.09 40.58
C TYR A 411 26.18 34.69 40.95
N LEU A 412 26.50 34.58 42.24
CA LEU A 412 27.87 34.23 42.69
C LEU A 412 28.30 32.80 42.30
N GLN A 413 27.37 31.94 41.92
CA GLN A 413 27.64 30.54 41.54
C GLN A 413 27.58 30.31 40.03
N GLU A 414 26.59 30.88 39.34
CA GLU A 414 26.27 30.56 37.95
C GLU A 414 26.75 31.63 36.96
N ALA A 415 27.07 32.85 37.41
CA ALA A 415 27.42 33.93 36.50
C ALA A 415 28.81 33.68 35.88
N PRO A 416 28.94 33.70 34.54
CA PRO A 416 30.14 33.20 33.87
C PRO A 416 31.36 34.11 34.03
N LEU A 417 31.17 35.42 34.18
CA LEU A 417 32.25 36.40 34.30
C LEU A 417 32.37 36.98 35.72
N GLN A 418 31.27 36.94 36.47
CA GLN A 418 31.10 37.51 37.79
C GLN A 418 31.59 38.96 37.90
N THR A 419 31.28 39.79 36.92
CA THR A 419 31.83 41.16 36.77
C THR A 419 31.57 42.04 38.01
N MET A 420 30.40 41.86 38.64
CA MET A 420 29.94 42.54 39.85
C MET A 420 30.08 41.67 41.13
N ALA A 421 30.96 40.66 41.15
CA ALA A 421 31.12 39.73 42.28
C ALA A 421 31.35 40.44 43.61
N LYS A 422 32.15 41.52 43.60
CA LYS A 422 32.51 42.27 44.80
C LYS A 422 31.27 42.88 45.46
N GLU A 423 30.44 43.58 44.69
CA GLU A 423 29.23 44.23 45.17
C GLU A 423 28.19 43.20 45.65
N VAL A 424 28.01 42.12 44.88
CA VAL A 424 27.07 41.05 45.25
C VAL A 424 27.54 40.31 46.50
N SER A 425 28.85 40.11 46.69
CA SER A 425 29.42 39.50 47.90
C SER A 425 29.22 40.38 49.13
N VAL A 426 29.37 41.70 48.99
CA VAL A 426 29.06 42.65 50.08
C VAL A 426 27.58 42.59 50.45
N TYR A 427 26.68 42.51 49.45
CA TYR A 427 25.25 42.36 49.70
C TYR A 427 24.92 41.00 50.34
N LYS A 428 25.60 39.93 49.94
CA LYS A 428 25.47 38.62 50.58
C LYS A 428 25.86 38.70 52.06
N ALA A 429 27.01 39.32 52.36
CA ALA A 429 27.47 39.49 53.74
C ALA A 429 26.44 40.26 54.57
N TYR A 430 25.82 41.30 54.00
CA TYR A 430 24.68 41.99 54.62
C TYR A 430 23.50 41.05 54.90
N LEU A 431 23.06 40.24 53.93
CA LEU A 431 21.96 39.28 54.15
C LEU A 431 22.31 38.27 55.25
N ASP A 432 23.58 37.89 55.39
CA ASP A 432 24.04 37.01 56.45
C ASP A 432 23.98 37.71 57.84
N THR A 433 24.20 39.03 57.92
CA THR A 433 24.10 39.78 59.19
C THR A 433 22.66 40.07 59.62
N ILE A 434 21.70 40.05 58.71
CA ILE A 434 20.27 40.27 59.01
C ILE A 434 19.41 39.01 58.90
N GLY A 435 20.03 37.84 58.69
CA GLY A 435 19.33 36.57 58.55
C GLY A 435 18.49 36.18 59.78
N PRO A 436 17.58 35.20 59.67
CA PRO A 436 16.64 34.85 60.75
C PRO A 436 17.32 34.49 62.08
N LYS A 437 18.52 33.90 62.01
CA LYS A 437 19.29 33.50 63.20
C LYS A 437 20.30 34.56 63.66
N ALA A 438 20.42 35.67 62.96
CA ALA A 438 21.41 36.69 63.26
C ALA A 438 21.04 37.45 64.54
N ILE A 439 22.04 37.68 65.39
CA ILE A 439 21.90 38.39 66.66
C ILE A 439 22.49 39.79 66.46
N LEU A 440 21.66 40.82 66.65
CA LEU A 440 22.03 42.22 66.51
C LEU A 440 22.31 42.80 67.91
N ASN A 441 23.52 43.33 68.15
CA ASN A 441 24.06 43.60 69.49
C ASN A 441 24.11 45.08 69.92
N GLN A 442 23.54 45.99 69.13
CA GLN A 442 23.62 47.44 69.37
C GLN A 442 22.33 48.15 68.95
N LEU A 443 21.17 47.55 69.26
CA LEU A 443 19.88 48.14 68.91
C LEU A 443 19.45 49.15 69.97
N GLN A 444 18.85 50.26 69.56
CA GLN A 444 18.20 51.21 70.47
C GLN A 444 16.79 51.51 69.97
N LEU A 445 15.82 51.51 70.89
CA LEU A 445 14.47 51.97 70.62
C LEU A 445 14.45 53.47 70.84
N LYS A 446 14.04 54.21 69.83
CA LYS A 446 13.89 55.66 69.88
C LYS A 446 12.43 56.04 69.71
N LEU A 447 11.91 56.81 70.66
CA LEU A 447 10.63 57.47 70.54
C LEU A 447 10.88 58.85 69.89
N THR A 448 10.68 58.91 68.57
CA THR A 448 11.10 60.06 67.75
C THR A 448 10.22 61.28 67.94
N GLN A 449 8.92 61.07 68.18
CA GLN A 449 7.95 62.12 68.46
C GLN A 449 6.61 61.52 68.91
N ILE A 450 5.81 62.30 69.62
CA ILE A 450 4.36 62.13 69.71
C ILE A 450 3.70 63.28 68.95
N ARG A 451 2.75 62.93 68.07
CA ARG A 451 1.85 63.89 67.43
C ARG A 451 0.55 63.93 68.21
N TRP A 452 0.29 65.04 68.89
CA TRP A 452 -0.89 65.23 69.71
C TRP A 452 -2.10 65.60 68.87
N GLU A 453 -3.28 65.13 69.27
CA GLU A 453 -4.56 65.55 68.67
C GLU A 453 -5.14 66.71 69.49
N ASN A 454 -6.07 66.44 70.40
CA ASN A 454 -6.75 67.47 71.18
C ASN A 454 -6.35 67.45 72.67
N VAL A 455 -5.05 67.24 72.95
CA VAL A 455 -4.49 67.28 74.31
C VAL A 455 -3.75 68.59 74.52
N ASP A 456 -4.04 69.28 75.61
CA ASP A 456 -3.38 70.52 76.05
C ASP A 456 -2.99 70.36 77.53
N ASP A 457 -1.76 69.95 77.79
CA ASP A 457 -1.26 69.73 79.13
C ASP A 457 0.28 69.81 79.18
N TYR A 458 0.84 70.09 80.34
CA TYR A 458 2.27 70.24 80.59
C TYR A 458 2.77 69.09 81.47
N ASP A 459 4.09 68.85 81.46
CA ASP A 459 4.73 67.90 82.38
C ASP A 459 4.16 66.46 82.31
N ASN A 460 3.81 66.00 81.11
CA ASN A 460 3.32 64.64 80.93
C ASN A 460 4.46 63.62 81.12
N ILE A 461 4.16 62.55 81.85
CA ILE A 461 5.02 61.39 82.04
C ILE A 461 4.82 60.38 80.91
N VAL A 462 5.81 60.29 80.04
CA VAL A 462 5.90 59.30 78.97
C VAL A 462 6.77 58.12 79.41
N ARG A 463 6.19 56.93 79.45
CA ARG A 463 6.87 55.66 79.75
C ARG A 463 6.80 54.74 78.53
N VAL A 464 7.94 54.21 78.11
CA VAL A 464 8.00 53.19 77.04
C VAL A 464 8.58 51.90 77.60
N PHE A 465 7.88 50.80 77.38
CA PHE A 465 8.29 49.46 77.76
C PHE A 465 8.64 48.64 76.51
N LEU A 466 9.80 48.01 76.54
CA LEU A 466 10.25 47.05 75.53
C LEU A 466 10.18 45.65 76.14
N ASN A 467 9.31 44.79 75.60
CA ASN A 467 9.03 43.45 76.13
C ASN A 467 8.72 43.46 77.65
N GLY A 468 7.93 44.43 78.12
CA GLY A 468 7.53 44.58 79.52
C GLY A 468 8.57 45.25 80.43
N LYS A 469 9.77 45.58 79.94
CA LYS A 469 10.77 46.34 80.70
C LYS A 469 10.74 47.82 80.31
N GLN A 470 10.62 48.73 81.27
CA GLN A 470 10.71 50.17 81.01
C GLN A 470 12.11 50.52 80.48
N VAL A 471 12.15 51.19 79.33
CA VAL A 471 13.39 51.55 78.62
C VAL A 471 13.51 53.03 78.30
N ILE A 472 12.38 53.77 78.28
CA ILE A 472 12.36 55.24 78.16
C ILE A 472 11.42 55.77 79.23
N TYR A 473 11.85 56.86 79.87
CA TYR A 473 11.10 57.64 80.84
C TYR A 473 11.42 59.12 80.61
N ASN A 474 10.39 59.95 80.49
CA ASN A 474 10.50 61.39 80.40
C ASN A 474 9.25 62.00 81.04
N ASP A 475 9.41 62.85 82.04
CA ASP A 475 8.37 63.49 82.84
C ASP A 475 8.16 64.99 82.54
N GLU A 476 8.83 65.51 81.51
CA GLU A 476 8.74 66.91 81.08
C GLU A 476 8.26 67.02 79.63
N VAL A 477 7.22 66.23 79.26
CA VAL A 477 6.69 66.24 77.89
C VAL A 477 5.44 67.10 77.78
N ASP A 478 5.56 68.26 77.17
CA ASP A 478 4.41 69.12 76.87
C ASP A 478 3.55 68.54 75.74
N ALA A 479 2.24 68.48 75.98
CA ALA A 479 1.23 68.20 74.99
C ALA A 479 0.50 69.49 74.61
N LYS A 480 0.54 69.85 73.32
CA LYS A 480 -0.23 70.98 72.79
C LYS A 480 -1.08 70.51 71.61
N PRO A 481 -2.33 70.99 71.48
CA PRO A 481 -3.24 70.49 70.45
C PRO A 481 -2.65 70.62 69.05
N ASN A 482 -2.72 69.54 68.28
CA ASN A 482 -2.24 69.45 66.90
C ASN A 482 -0.74 69.78 66.71
N THR A 483 0.08 69.60 67.75
CA THR A 483 1.54 69.77 67.65
C THR A 483 2.28 68.44 67.66
N SER A 484 3.58 68.47 67.40
CA SER A 484 4.48 67.31 67.48
C SER A 484 5.62 67.62 68.42
N THR A 485 5.97 66.66 69.28
CA THR A 485 7.16 66.77 70.12
C THR A 485 8.43 66.55 69.29
N GLY A 486 9.58 66.89 69.86
CA GLY A 486 10.87 66.35 69.41
C GLY A 486 11.08 64.89 69.86
N VAL A 487 12.32 64.41 69.75
CA VAL A 487 12.73 63.10 70.28
C VAL A 487 12.51 63.10 71.80
N ILE A 488 11.65 62.20 72.26
CA ILE A 488 11.29 62.11 73.69
C ILE A 488 12.34 61.30 74.46
N GLY A 489 12.88 60.26 73.84
CA GLY A 489 13.94 59.47 74.45
C GLY A 489 14.44 58.33 73.58
N ILE A 490 15.61 57.81 73.99
CA ILE A 490 16.32 56.70 73.34
C ILE A 490 16.63 55.67 74.42
N SER A 491 16.35 54.39 74.16
CA SER A 491 16.64 53.32 75.10
C SER A 491 18.15 53.07 75.24
N PRO A 492 18.57 52.42 76.34
CA PRO A 492 19.86 51.73 76.36
C PRO A 492 19.96 50.70 75.22
N PHE A 493 21.19 50.32 74.87
CA PHE A 493 21.44 49.26 73.90
C PHE A 493 20.80 47.94 74.34
N PHE A 494 20.18 47.24 73.40
CA PHE A 494 19.66 45.90 73.59
C PHE A 494 20.05 44.97 72.45
N THR A 495 19.95 43.67 72.74
CA THR A 495 20.22 42.60 71.79
C THR A 495 18.91 41.93 71.39
N ALA A 496 18.71 41.72 70.09
CA ALA A 496 17.59 40.95 69.58
C ALA A 496 17.98 40.14 68.34
N LYS A 497 17.25 39.06 68.07
CA LYS A 497 17.32 38.40 66.77
C LYS A 497 16.59 39.24 65.73
N SER A 498 17.08 39.24 64.49
CA SER A 498 16.49 40.00 63.39
C SER A 498 15.00 39.68 63.16
N ASP A 499 14.61 38.41 63.30
CA ASP A 499 13.24 37.92 63.11
C ASP A 499 12.37 37.99 64.38
N LEU A 500 12.91 38.46 65.51
CA LEU A 500 12.19 38.49 66.78
C LEU A 500 11.07 39.52 66.74
N LEU A 501 9.87 39.11 67.15
CA LEU A 501 8.77 40.02 67.44
C LEU A 501 9.00 40.68 68.80
N ILE A 502 9.25 41.98 68.80
CA ILE A 502 9.36 42.78 70.04
C ILE A 502 8.05 43.52 70.30
N SER A 503 7.63 43.55 71.57
CA SER A 503 6.48 44.31 72.06
C SER A 503 6.94 45.67 72.54
N ILE A 504 6.33 46.73 72.04
CA ILE A 504 6.54 48.10 72.50
C ILE A 504 5.22 48.60 73.08
N GLU A 505 5.25 49.01 74.33
CA GLU A 505 4.11 49.61 75.04
C GLU A 505 4.48 51.03 75.42
N ILE A 506 3.60 51.98 75.14
CA ILE A 506 3.77 53.40 75.40
C ILE A 506 2.61 53.84 76.28
N SER A 507 2.92 54.53 77.37
CA SER A 507 1.95 55.11 78.30
C SER A 507 2.27 56.58 78.48
N VAL A 508 1.26 57.43 78.38
CA VAL A 508 1.34 58.86 78.68
C VAL A 508 0.34 59.17 79.76
N ILE A 509 0.81 59.66 80.90
CA ILE A 509 -0.03 60.09 82.01
C ILE A 509 0.45 61.43 82.54
N ASN A 510 -0.44 62.26 83.06
CA ASN A 510 -0.07 63.33 83.96
C ASN A 510 -0.40 62.87 85.39
N GLU A 511 0.57 62.93 86.30
CA GLU A 511 0.39 62.54 87.70
C GLU A 511 0.15 63.79 88.55
N ASP A 512 -1.09 63.97 89.00
CA ASP A 512 -1.49 65.08 89.86
C ASP A 512 -1.76 64.57 91.29
N ILE A 513 -1.72 65.48 92.29
CA ILE A 513 -1.81 65.12 93.72
C ILE A 513 -3.09 64.32 94.06
N PHE A 514 -4.15 64.49 93.26
CA PHE A 514 -5.46 63.89 93.52
C PHE A 514 -5.93 62.89 92.45
N PHE A 515 -5.49 63.01 91.20
CA PHE A 515 -5.92 62.16 90.08
C PHE A 515 -4.81 62.07 89.04
N ASN A 516 -4.74 60.94 88.31
CA ASN A 516 -3.83 60.80 87.18
C ASN A 516 -4.64 60.90 85.88
N ASP A 517 -4.30 61.84 85.01
CA ASP A 517 -4.93 61.97 83.71
C ASP A 517 -4.25 61.04 82.69
N ASP A 518 -5.03 60.13 82.10
CA ASP A 518 -4.57 59.20 81.08
C ASP A 518 -4.66 59.84 79.68
N TYR A 519 -3.52 60.35 79.22
CA TYR A 519 -3.37 60.92 77.87
C TYR A 519 -2.97 59.90 76.83
N GLY A 520 -2.98 58.62 77.17
CA GLY A 520 -3.14 57.53 76.23
C GLY A 520 -2.09 56.45 76.32
N GLN A 521 -2.54 55.25 75.99
CA GLN A 521 -1.75 54.04 75.93
C GLN A 521 -1.75 53.49 74.51
N GLY A 522 -0.63 52.87 74.11
CA GLY A 522 -0.50 52.24 72.81
C GLY A 522 0.46 51.06 72.86
N THR A 523 0.08 49.95 72.22
CA THR A 523 0.91 48.74 72.16
C THR A 523 1.07 48.28 70.72
N VAL A 524 2.28 47.86 70.36
CA VAL A 524 2.57 47.23 69.08
C VAL A 524 3.52 46.05 69.26
N LYS A 525 3.27 44.96 68.53
CA LYS A 525 4.19 43.81 68.44
C LYS A 525 4.64 43.62 67.00
N LYS A 526 5.93 43.85 66.73
CA LYS A 526 6.48 43.94 65.37
C LYS A 526 7.88 43.32 65.30
N GLN A 527 8.28 42.90 64.10
CA GLN A 527 9.66 42.45 63.87
C GLN A 527 10.61 43.64 63.99
N VAL A 528 11.83 43.39 64.50
CA VAL A 528 12.88 44.41 64.62
C VAL A 528 13.13 45.11 63.27
N SER A 529 13.14 44.35 62.17
CA SER A 529 13.33 44.86 60.80
C SER A 529 12.21 45.80 60.31
N GLU A 530 10.97 45.63 60.79
CA GLU A 530 9.86 46.53 60.48
C GLU A 530 9.98 47.83 61.29
N LEU A 531 10.37 47.71 62.56
CA LEU A 531 10.54 48.87 63.45
C LEU A 531 11.75 49.74 63.08
N ALA A 532 12.79 49.15 62.46
CA ALA A 532 13.92 49.91 61.90
C ALA A 532 13.51 50.87 60.76
N LYS A 533 12.34 50.68 60.15
CA LYS A 533 11.78 51.59 59.13
C LYS A 533 10.93 52.71 59.73
N GLY A 534 10.79 52.74 61.05
CA GLY A 534 9.86 53.59 61.76
C GLY A 534 8.44 52.99 61.78
N TYR A 535 7.75 53.17 62.90
CA TYR A 535 6.39 52.68 63.10
C TYR A 535 5.56 53.67 63.91
N ALA A 536 4.29 53.82 63.54
CA ALA A 536 3.34 54.70 64.22
C ALA A 536 2.42 53.89 65.13
N VAL A 537 2.41 54.23 66.41
CA VAL A 537 1.57 53.63 67.46
C VAL A 537 0.51 54.64 67.85
N ALA A 538 -0.77 54.30 67.65
CA ALA A 538 -1.87 55.15 68.10
C ALA A 538 -1.97 55.12 69.64
N LEU A 539 -2.03 56.29 70.25
CA LEU A 539 -2.25 56.45 71.70
C LEU A 539 -3.73 56.69 71.94
N ARG A 540 -4.32 55.95 72.88
CA ARG A 540 -5.72 56.07 73.25
C ARG A 540 -5.89 56.10 74.76
N ASN A 541 -6.70 57.03 75.26
CA ASN A 541 -7.02 57.09 76.68
C ASN A 541 -7.95 55.94 77.12
N SER A 542 -8.26 55.89 78.42
CA SER A 542 -9.20 54.95 79.05
C SER A 542 -10.59 54.91 78.40
N TYR A 543 -11.03 56.01 77.77
CA TYR A 543 -12.28 56.10 76.99
C TYR A 543 -12.14 55.64 75.53
N LYS A 544 -10.98 55.11 75.14
CA LYS A 544 -10.60 54.67 73.78
C LYS A 544 -10.55 55.80 72.74
N ILE A 545 -10.57 57.06 73.18
CA ILE A 545 -10.42 58.23 72.32
C ILE A 545 -8.94 58.35 71.95
N LYS A 546 -8.66 58.59 70.67
CA LYS A 546 -7.30 58.81 70.19
C LYS A 546 -6.83 60.19 70.67
N THR A 547 -5.74 60.21 71.40
CA THR A 547 -5.15 61.42 72.01
C THR A 547 -3.88 61.84 71.28
N GLY A 548 -3.23 60.88 70.61
CA GLY A 548 -2.05 61.14 69.81
C GLY A 548 -1.58 59.94 68.99
N THR A 549 -0.46 60.12 68.30
CA THR A 549 0.27 59.06 67.59
C THR A 549 1.75 59.15 67.96
N ALA A 550 2.27 58.12 68.60
CA ALA A 550 3.69 57.98 68.90
C ALA A 550 4.44 57.35 67.71
N PHE A 551 5.60 57.88 67.38
CA PHE A 551 6.46 57.37 66.32
C PHE A 551 7.69 56.74 66.94
N VAL A 552 7.91 55.46 66.70
CA VAL A 552 9.04 54.71 67.23
C VAL A 552 9.90 54.18 66.10
N GLU A 553 11.21 54.16 66.28
CA GLU A 553 12.16 53.54 65.36
C GLU A 553 13.23 52.76 66.11
N ILE A 554 13.79 51.73 65.47
CA ILE A 554 14.99 51.04 65.98
C ILE A 554 16.23 51.60 65.28
N GLU A 555 17.11 52.23 66.04
CA GLU A 555 18.46 52.59 65.61
C GLU A 555 19.42 51.41 65.78
N GLY A 556 20.49 51.38 64.97
CA GLY A 556 21.51 50.31 65.01
C GLY A 556 21.18 49.07 64.17
N TYR A 557 20.08 49.08 63.40
CA TYR A 557 19.79 48.03 62.42
C TYR A 557 20.70 48.20 61.18
N PRO A 558 21.36 47.13 60.67
CA PRO A 558 22.27 47.25 59.53
C PRO A 558 21.60 47.83 58.27
N GLU A 559 22.25 48.79 57.63
CA GLU A 559 21.79 49.35 56.37
C GLU A 559 22.14 48.45 55.18
N ALA A 560 21.20 48.32 54.24
CA ALA A 560 21.41 47.53 53.04
C ALA A 560 22.43 48.23 52.11
N PRO A 561 23.52 47.56 51.72
CA PRO A 561 24.47 48.13 50.78
C PRO A 561 23.81 48.31 49.39
N VAL A 562 24.26 49.33 48.66
CA VAL A 562 23.73 49.62 47.31
C VAL A 562 24.31 48.63 46.29
N LEU A 563 23.44 47.99 45.51
CA LEU A 563 23.83 47.29 44.29
C LEU A 563 23.79 48.29 43.11
N PRO A 564 24.95 48.74 42.59
CA PRO A 564 24.98 49.78 41.56
C PRO A 564 24.40 49.31 40.21
N ALA A 565 24.39 50.21 39.22
CA ALA A 565 24.16 49.77 37.84
C ALA A 565 25.34 48.89 37.38
N TRP A 566 25.04 47.94 36.49
CA TRP A 566 26.03 47.07 35.87
C TRP A 566 27.16 47.89 35.21
N ARG A 567 28.42 47.55 35.51
CA ARG A 567 29.63 48.18 34.97
C ARG A 567 30.38 47.19 34.11
N GLY A 568 29.99 47.05 32.85
CA GLY A 568 30.62 46.05 31.97
C GLY A 568 30.49 46.40 30.50
N GLU A 569 30.91 47.61 30.14
CA GLU A 569 31.25 47.94 28.75
C GLU A 569 32.63 47.35 28.42
#